data_AF-A0A815X0X7-F1
#
_entry.id   AF-A0A815X0X7-F1
#
_cell.length_a   1.000
_cell.length_b   1.000
_cell.length_c   1.000
_cell.angle_alpha   90.00
_cell.angle_beta   90.00
_cell.angle_gamma   90.00
#
_symmetry.space_group_name_H-M   'P 1'
#
loop_
_entity.id
_entity.type
_entity.pdbx_description
1 polymer ?
#
loop_
_entity_poly.entity_id
_entity_poly.type
_entity_poly.pdbx_seq_one_letter_code
_entity_poly.pdbx_strand_id
1 'polypeptide(L)'
;MTFEPKVLELSSISIQHSTNNVPPTSNPRIEKENYLDQLCVNQLNFIKEDSLLTDKIATFNCIFQSPYEVVNTSVPIITDDKMPYLTFRTLFMGLLLTVIVSILSATFSFRRYPLNTDVVIFQLISMPLGQLMARLLPKKTFHLYKWKFSLNNGPFNIKEHSLITAMLIANADTAYAIYQITALQIFFEEPISFAAGLFFVISSRMIGFGMAGE
;
A
#
# COMPACT_ATOMS: atom_id res chain seq x y z
N MET A 1 7.81 -22.88 16.46
CA MET A 1 8.91 -22.59 17.40
C MET A 1 8.27 -22.01 18.64
N THR A 2 8.55 -22.65 19.77
CA THR A 2 7.92 -22.52 21.08
C THR A 2 8.14 -21.14 21.69
N PHE A 3 7.06 -20.41 21.96
CA PHE A 3 7.08 -19.19 22.76
C PHE A 3 7.24 -19.56 24.25
N GLU A 4 8.15 -18.88 24.95
CA GLU A 4 8.50 -19.15 26.35
C GLU A 4 7.33 -18.96 27.33
N PRO A 5 7.18 -19.84 28.35
CA PRO A 5 6.10 -19.79 29.33
C PRO A 5 6.13 -18.56 30.26
N LYS A 6 7.28 -17.87 30.34
CA LYS A 6 7.51 -16.75 31.28
C LYS A 6 6.78 -15.46 30.91
N VAL A 7 6.50 -15.26 29.63
CA VAL A 7 5.78 -14.07 29.12
C VAL A 7 4.29 -14.15 29.44
N LEU A 8 3.73 -15.36 29.48
CA LEU A 8 2.32 -15.60 29.79
C LEU A 8 2.01 -15.36 31.28
N GLU A 9 2.91 -15.69 32.21
CA GLU A 9 2.70 -15.42 33.64
C GLU A 9 2.79 -13.94 34.02
N LEU A 10 3.67 -13.17 33.37
CA LEU A 10 3.75 -11.72 33.60
C LEU A 10 2.50 -11.00 33.06
N SER A 11 1.90 -11.52 31.99
CA SER A 11 0.63 -11.01 31.47
C SER A 11 -0.54 -11.24 32.43
N SER A 12 -0.63 -12.40 33.09
CA SER A 12 -1.75 -12.72 33.99
C SER A 12 -1.70 -11.96 35.32
N ILE A 13 -0.50 -11.69 35.86
CA ILE A 13 -0.31 -10.91 37.10
C ILE A 13 -0.68 -9.43 36.90
N SER A 14 -0.31 -8.85 35.75
CA SER A 14 -0.62 -7.44 35.44
C SER A 14 -2.12 -7.19 35.22
N ILE A 15 -2.86 -8.18 34.71
CA ILE A 15 -4.32 -8.10 34.52
C ILE A 15 -5.05 -8.09 35.87
N GLN A 16 -4.61 -8.88 36.87
CA GLN A 16 -5.30 -8.95 38.17
C GLN A 16 -5.09 -7.72 39.07
N HIS A 17 -3.96 -7.02 38.93
CA HIS A 17 -3.73 -5.80 39.71
C HIS A 17 -4.54 -4.61 39.16
N SER A 18 -4.93 -4.64 37.88
CA SER A 18 -5.63 -3.54 37.21
C SER A 18 -7.15 -3.56 37.38
N THR A 19 -7.75 -4.69 37.78
CA THR A 19 -9.22 -4.81 37.97
C THR A 19 -9.76 -4.05 39.19
N ASN A 20 -8.90 -3.58 40.10
CA ASN A 20 -9.33 -3.07 41.40
C ASN A 20 -9.55 -1.54 41.46
N ASN A 21 -9.25 -0.78 40.40
CA ASN A 21 -9.16 0.68 40.49
C ASN A 21 -10.02 1.49 39.50
N VAL A 22 -10.95 0.89 38.74
CA VAL A 22 -11.76 1.63 37.74
C VAL A 22 -13.18 1.89 38.27
N PRO A 23 -13.62 3.16 38.41
CA PRO A 23 -15.00 3.47 38.77
C PRO A 23 -15.94 3.19 37.58
N PRO A 24 -17.14 2.62 37.82
CA PRO A 24 -18.00 2.12 36.76
C PRO A 24 -18.63 3.26 35.95
N THR A 25 -18.37 3.27 34.64
CA THR A 25 -19.08 4.11 33.67
C THR A 25 -20.13 3.29 32.93
N SER A 26 -21.34 3.84 32.74
CA SER A 26 -22.56 3.13 32.29
C SER A 26 -22.57 2.56 30.87
N ASN A 27 -21.46 2.64 30.12
CA ASN A 27 -21.34 2.12 28.76
C ASN A 27 -20.19 1.09 28.66
N PRO A 28 -20.48 -0.22 28.46
CA PRO A 28 -19.48 -1.28 28.50
C PRO A 28 -18.45 -1.21 27.36
N ARG A 29 -18.70 -0.40 26.32
CA ARG A 29 -17.74 -0.16 25.23
C ARG A 29 -16.66 0.85 25.63
N ILE A 30 -17.06 1.92 26.30
CA ILE A 30 -16.16 2.99 26.78
C ILE A 30 -15.30 2.49 27.95
N GLU A 31 -15.85 1.60 28.78
CA GLU A 31 -15.15 1.01 29.92
C GLU A 31 -13.98 0.12 29.49
N LYS A 32 -14.13 -0.64 28.40
CA LYS A 32 -13.04 -1.46 27.84
C LYS A 32 -11.94 -0.62 27.18
N GLU A 33 -12.31 0.47 26.52
CA GLU A 33 -11.36 1.40 25.88
C GLU A 33 -10.53 2.13 26.95
N ASN A 34 -11.18 2.64 28.00
CA ASN A 34 -10.51 3.25 29.16
C ASN A 34 -9.61 2.27 29.95
N TYR A 35 -9.98 1.00 30.03
CA TYR A 35 -9.18 -0.04 30.69
C TYR A 35 -7.92 -0.40 29.90
N LEU A 36 -8.01 -0.46 28.57
CA LEU A 36 -6.86 -0.72 27.69
C LEU A 36 -5.89 0.47 27.66
N ASP A 37 -6.41 1.69 27.67
CA ASP A 37 -5.61 2.92 27.79
C ASP A 37 -4.89 2.97 29.14
N GLN A 38 -5.55 2.61 30.25
CA GLN A 38 -4.91 2.53 31.57
C GLN A 38 -3.87 1.41 31.66
N LEU A 39 -4.11 0.25 31.07
CA LEU A 39 -3.14 -0.86 31.04
C LEU A 39 -1.87 -0.46 30.28
N CYS A 40 -2.02 0.26 29.17
CA CYS A 40 -0.90 0.81 28.43
C CYS A 40 -0.09 1.83 29.25
N VAL A 41 -0.75 2.81 29.88
CA VAL A 41 -0.05 3.83 30.71
C VAL A 41 0.73 3.17 31.84
N ASN A 42 0.20 2.10 32.43
CA ASN A 42 0.88 1.33 33.47
C ASN A 42 2.09 0.53 32.92
N GLN A 43 1.99 -0.02 31.70
CA GLN A 43 3.12 -0.67 31.02
C GLN A 43 4.24 0.33 30.65
N LEU A 44 3.88 1.55 30.25
CA LEU A 44 4.84 2.62 29.95
C LEU A 44 5.63 3.08 31.18
N ASN A 45 4.95 3.25 32.31
CA ASN A 45 5.60 3.63 33.56
C ASN A 45 6.59 2.57 34.06
N PHE A 46 6.38 1.30 33.73
CA PHE A 46 7.28 0.19 34.08
C PHE A 46 8.54 0.14 33.19
N ILE A 47 8.46 0.61 31.94
CA ILE A 47 9.57 0.62 30.97
C ILE A 47 10.43 1.89 31.06
N LYS A 48 9.88 2.95 31.66
CA LYS A 48 10.55 4.24 31.91
C LYS A 48 11.87 4.13 32.68
N GLU A 49 12.09 3.02 33.37
CA GLU A 49 13.29 2.77 34.16
C GLU A 49 14.49 2.24 33.34
N ASP A 50 14.28 1.81 32.08
CA ASP A 50 15.32 1.32 31.17
C ASP A 50 15.32 2.10 29.84
N SER A 51 16.15 3.15 29.76
CA SER A 51 16.54 3.92 28.55
C SER A 51 15.45 4.67 27.73
N LEU A 52 15.79 5.89 27.28
CA LEU A 52 14.94 6.81 26.49
C LEU A 52 14.48 6.25 25.12
N LEU A 53 15.14 5.20 24.59
CA LEU A 53 14.77 4.58 23.32
C LEU A 53 13.60 3.60 23.49
N THR A 54 13.59 2.86 24.60
CA THR A 54 12.56 1.86 24.94
C THR A 54 11.24 2.52 25.28
N ASP A 55 11.28 3.69 25.94
CA ASP A 55 10.10 4.52 26.21
C ASP A 55 9.40 4.96 24.91
N LYS A 56 10.17 5.38 23.89
CA LYS A 56 9.63 5.78 22.57
C LYS A 56 9.02 4.62 21.78
N ILE A 57 9.64 3.43 21.85
CA ILE A 57 9.12 2.25 21.15
C ILE A 57 7.88 1.69 21.86
N ALA A 58 7.84 1.73 23.19
CA ALA A 58 6.70 1.29 23.98
C ALA A 58 5.49 2.24 23.83
N THR A 59 5.72 3.56 23.88
CA THR A 59 4.67 4.57 23.60
C THR A 59 4.14 4.44 22.18
N PHE A 60 5.02 4.26 21.19
CA PHE A 60 4.62 4.02 19.80
C PHE A 60 3.74 2.76 19.69
N ASN A 61 4.19 1.61 20.19
CA ASN A 61 3.44 0.37 20.07
C ASN A 61 2.08 0.44 20.75
N CYS A 62 1.96 1.12 21.89
CA CYS A 62 0.68 1.30 22.54
C CYS A 62 -0.29 2.18 21.74
N ILE A 63 0.17 3.34 21.24
CA ILE A 63 -0.69 4.30 20.53
C ILE A 63 -1.24 3.69 19.24
N PHE A 64 -0.43 2.90 18.54
CA PHE A 64 -0.82 2.28 17.28
C PHE A 64 -1.50 0.91 17.45
N GLN A 65 -1.55 0.36 18.68
CA GLN A 65 -2.25 -0.89 18.93
C GLN A 65 -3.75 -0.66 18.91
N SER A 66 -4.42 -1.25 17.93
CA SER A 66 -5.88 -1.23 17.95
C SER A 66 -6.40 -2.03 19.17
N PRO A 67 -7.49 -1.58 19.83
CA PRO A 67 -8.10 -2.29 20.96
C PRO A 67 -8.71 -3.65 20.59
N TYR A 68 -8.75 -3.99 19.30
CA TYR A 68 -9.24 -5.27 18.79
C TYR A 68 -8.07 -6.23 18.47
N GLU A 69 -8.00 -7.35 19.19
CA GLU A 69 -6.93 -8.36 19.05
C GLU A 69 -6.82 -8.94 17.63
N VAL A 70 -7.96 -9.12 16.96
CA VAL A 70 -8.02 -9.62 15.57
C VAL A 70 -7.36 -8.65 14.58
N VAL A 71 -7.42 -7.34 14.85
CA VAL A 71 -6.81 -6.30 14.02
C VAL A 71 -5.31 -6.23 14.30
N ASN A 72 -4.93 -6.29 15.56
CA ASN A 72 -3.54 -6.33 15.99
C ASN A 72 -2.76 -7.53 15.42
N THR A 73 -3.41 -8.69 15.30
CA THR A 73 -2.76 -9.89 14.75
C THR A 73 -2.65 -9.85 13.22
N SER A 74 -3.51 -9.07 12.54
CA SER A 74 -3.54 -9.01 11.08
C SER A 74 -2.59 -7.98 10.48
N VAL A 75 -2.19 -6.97 11.25
CA VAL A 75 -1.26 -5.92 10.80
C VAL A 75 -0.07 -5.83 11.76
N PRO A 76 1.16 -6.10 11.29
CA PRO A 76 2.34 -5.87 12.11
C PRO A 76 2.55 -4.37 12.33
N ILE A 77 2.73 -3.97 13.59
CA ILE A 77 2.97 -2.57 14.02
C ILE A 77 4.28 -2.02 13.44
N ILE A 78 5.25 -2.92 13.21
CA ILE A 78 6.59 -2.58 12.72
C ILE A 78 6.71 -3.13 11.30
N THR A 79 6.78 -2.22 10.32
CA THR A 79 7.08 -2.59 8.93
C THR A 79 8.57 -2.84 8.76
N ASP A 80 8.94 -3.97 8.14
CA ASP A 80 10.34 -4.22 7.79
C ASP A 80 10.74 -3.35 6.59
N ASP A 81 11.65 -2.40 6.83
CA ASP A 81 12.17 -1.46 5.84
C ASP A 81 13.13 -2.11 4.82
N LYS A 82 13.66 -3.30 5.12
CA LYS A 82 14.63 -3.97 4.23
C LYS A 82 13.97 -4.66 3.04
N MET A 83 12.65 -4.80 3.05
CA MET A 83 11.93 -5.43 1.97
C MET A 83 11.90 -4.54 0.71
N PRO A 84 12.42 -5.03 -0.43
CA PRO A 84 12.45 -4.25 -1.67
C PRO A 84 11.02 -4.04 -2.22
N TYR A 85 10.71 -2.81 -2.59
CA TYR A 85 9.42 -2.41 -3.17
C TYR A 85 9.52 -2.23 -4.70
N LEU A 86 10.64 -1.69 -5.19
CA LEU A 86 10.90 -1.48 -6.61
C LEU A 86 11.74 -2.63 -7.17
N THR A 87 11.09 -3.65 -7.72
CA THR A 87 11.76 -4.76 -8.41
C THR A 87 11.49 -4.71 -9.91
N PHE A 88 12.33 -5.37 -10.70
CA PHE A 88 12.10 -5.48 -12.14
C PHE A 88 10.75 -6.16 -12.45
N ARG A 89 10.37 -7.15 -11.63
CA ARG A 89 9.08 -7.85 -11.74
C ARG A 89 7.91 -6.88 -11.59
N THR A 90 7.92 -6.03 -10.57
CA THR A 90 6.81 -5.09 -10.33
C THR A 90 6.70 -4.06 -11.43
N LEU A 91 7.83 -3.56 -11.92
CA LEU A 91 7.86 -2.63 -13.05
C LEU A 91 7.32 -3.29 -14.34
N PHE A 92 7.81 -4.47 -14.69
CA PHE A 92 7.37 -5.16 -15.91
C PHE A 92 5.87 -5.47 -15.87
N MET A 93 5.38 -5.99 -14.75
CA MET A 93 3.97 -6.36 -14.57
C MET A 93 3.05 -5.15 -14.43
N GLY A 94 3.50 -4.13 -13.69
CA GLY A 94 2.80 -2.86 -13.56
C GLY A 94 2.65 -2.17 -14.91
N LEU A 95 3.72 -2.09 -15.71
CA LEU A 95 3.67 -1.53 -17.07
C LEU A 95 2.75 -2.35 -17.99
N LEU A 96 2.82 -3.68 -17.92
CA LEU A 96 1.96 -4.54 -18.74
C LEU A 96 0.48 -4.33 -18.41
N LEU A 97 0.11 -4.39 -17.12
CA LEU A 97 -1.27 -4.21 -16.69
C LEU A 97 -1.77 -2.79 -16.95
N THR A 98 -0.95 -1.76 -16.72
CA THR A 98 -1.34 -0.36 -17.01
C THR A 98 -1.55 -0.10 -18.49
N VAL A 99 -0.75 -0.69 -19.38
CA VAL A 99 -0.98 -0.60 -20.83
C VAL A 99 -2.33 -1.22 -21.21
N ILE A 100 -2.66 -2.39 -20.65
CA ILE A 100 -3.97 -3.04 -20.90
C ILE A 100 -5.11 -2.15 -20.39
N VAL A 101 -5.03 -1.65 -19.16
CA VAL A 101 -6.04 -0.76 -18.59
C VAL A 101 -6.21 0.50 -19.43
N SER A 102 -5.12 1.14 -19.84
CA SER A 102 -5.15 2.36 -20.64
C SER A 102 -5.86 2.15 -21.98
N ILE A 103 -5.59 1.02 -22.66
CA ILE A 103 -6.27 0.67 -23.92
C ILE A 103 -7.77 0.48 -23.70
N LEU A 104 -8.17 -0.22 -22.63
CA LEU A 104 -9.59 -0.43 -22.32
C LEU A 104 -10.28 0.90 -22.00
N SER A 105 -9.70 1.71 -21.11
CA SER A 105 -10.26 3.00 -20.70
C SER A 105 -10.38 3.97 -21.88
N ALA A 106 -9.36 4.04 -22.75
CA ALA A 106 -9.43 4.87 -23.95
C ALA A 106 -10.54 4.42 -24.89
N THR A 107 -10.63 3.11 -25.16
CA THR A 107 -11.65 2.54 -26.05
C THR A 107 -13.07 2.74 -25.52
N PHE A 108 -13.26 2.54 -24.21
CA PHE A 108 -14.57 2.71 -23.58
C PHE A 108 -15.03 4.15 -23.52
N SER A 109 -14.09 5.09 -23.43
CA SER A 109 -14.47 6.50 -23.38
C SER A 109 -14.96 7.07 -24.71
N PHE A 110 -14.53 6.53 -25.85
CA PHE A 110 -15.03 6.97 -27.16
C PHE A 110 -16.40 6.38 -27.51
N ARG A 111 -16.93 5.48 -26.69
CA ARG A 111 -18.25 4.89 -26.89
C ARG A 111 -19.35 5.92 -26.58
N ARG A 112 -20.49 5.81 -27.29
CA ARG A 112 -21.67 6.66 -27.09
C ARG A 112 -22.16 6.71 -25.64
N TYR A 113 -22.04 5.58 -24.94
CA TYR A 113 -22.22 5.47 -23.50
C TYR A 113 -20.86 5.11 -22.89
N PRO A 114 -20.17 6.07 -22.25
CA PRO A 114 -18.86 5.81 -21.66
C PRO A 114 -19.01 4.81 -20.51
N LEU A 115 -18.11 3.84 -20.46
CA LEU A 115 -18.00 2.90 -19.36
C LEU A 115 -16.74 3.23 -18.56
N ASN A 116 -16.84 3.21 -17.24
CA ASN A 116 -15.71 3.41 -16.36
C ASN A 116 -15.01 2.05 -16.13
N THR A 117 -13.69 2.03 -16.26
CA THR A 117 -12.89 0.82 -16.03
C THR A 117 -12.58 0.71 -14.54
N ASP A 118 -13.18 -0.28 -13.86
CA ASP A 118 -12.87 -0.52 -12.45
C ASP A 118 -11.49 -1.17 -12.26
N VAL A 119 -10.62 -0.48 -11.52
CA VAL A 119 -9.24 -0.90 -11.22
C VAL A 119 -9.20 -2.18 -10.38
N VAL A 120 -10.24 -2.45 -9.58
CA VAL A 120 -10.32 -3.59 -8.66
C VAL A 120 -10.12 -4.93 -9.38
N ILE A 121 -10.61 -5.05 -10.61
CA ILE A 121 -10.48 -6.28 -11.41
C ILE A 121 -9.00 -6.57 -11.69
N PHE A 122 -8.25 -5.55 -12.10
CA PHE A 122 -6.82 -5.67 -12.41
C PHE A 122 -5.98 -5.84 -11.14
N GLN A 123 -6.40 -5.21 -10.04
CA GLN A 123 -5.80 -5.42 -8.72
C GLN A 123 -5.94 -6.88 -8.26
N LEU A 124 -7.13 -7.49 -8.40
CA LEU A 124 -7.34 -8.89 -8.06
C LEU A 124 -6.50 -9.84 -8.93
N ILE A 125 -6.31 -9.52 -10.21
CA ILE A 125 -5.47 -10.30 -11.13
C ILE A 125 -3.98 -10.13 -10.82
N SER A 126 -3.55 -8.97 -10.31
CA SER A 126 -2.15 -8.68 -9.99
C SER A 126 -1.55 -9.67 -8.98
N MET A 127 -2.31 -10.09 -7.96
CA MET A 127 -1.86 -11.05 -6.93
C MET A 127 -1.48 -12.44 -7.49
N PRO A 128 -2.36 -13.18 -8.18
CA PRO A 128 -2.01 -14.49 -8.74
C PRO A 128 -0.97 -14.37 -9.86
N LEU A 129 -1.01 -13.31 -10.67
CA LEU A 129 -0.04 -13.09 -11.75
C LEU A 129 1.37 -12.84 -11.18
N GLY A 130 1.47 -12.05 -10.09
CA GLY A 130 2.72 -11.79 -9.38
C GLY A 130 3.32 -13.05 -8.73
N GLN A 131 2.48 -13.90 -8.13
CA GLN A 131 2.90 -15.19 -7.57
C GLN A 131 3.34 -16.19 -8.66
N LEU A 132 2.63 -16.22 -9.79
CA LEU A 132 2.97 -17.06 -10.94
C LEU A 132 4.33 -16.66 -11.51
N MET A 133 4.55 -15.36 -11.72
CA MET A 133 5.83 -14.84 -12.20
C MET A 133 6.96 -15.06 -11.19
N ALA A 134 6.69 -15.03 -9.88
CA ALA A 134 7.66 -15.40 -8.84
C ALA A 134 8.15 -16.85 -8.95
N ARG A 135 7.30 -17.75 -9.46
CA ARG A 135 7.64 -19.17 -9.70
C ARG A 135 8.33 -19.39 -11.04
N LEU A 136 7.95 -18.64 -12.06
CA LEU A 136 8.51 -18.75 -13.42
C LEU A 136 9.90 -18.08 -13.54
N LEU A 137 10.17 -17.02 -12.79
CA LEU A 137 11.45 -16.31 -12.90
C LEU A 137 12.58 -17.08 -12.20
N PRO A 138 13.66 -17.46 -12.92
CA PRO A 138 14.80 -18.11 -12.31
C PRO A 138 15.48 -17.17 -11.30
N LYS A 139 15.95 -17.72 -10.17
CA LYS A 139 16.70 -17.01 -9.12
C LYS A 139 18.13 -16.64 -9.58
N LYS A 140 18.24 -15.97 -10.73
CA LYS A 140 19.53 -15.52 -11.27
C LYS A 140 19.81 -14.11 -10.78
N THR A 141 20.96 -13.96 -10.12
CA THR A 141 21.56 -12.67 -9.79
C THR A 141 22.27 -12.14 -11.03
N PHE A 142 21.67 -11.13 -11.66
CA PHE A 142 22.30 -10.44 -12.79
C PHE A 142 23.28 -9.41 -12.24
N HIS A 143 24.50 -9.48 -12.76
CA HIS A 143 25.55 -8.52 -12.45
C HIS A 143 25.63 -7.54 -13.62
N LEU A 144 25.07 -6.35 -13.45
CA LEU A 144 25.25 -5.27 -14.41
C LEU A 144 26.33 -4.33 -13.88
N TYR A 145 27.55 -4.51 -14.37
CA TYR A 145 28.75 -3.75 -13.99
C TYR A 145 29.00 -3.70 -12.47
N LYS A 146 28.49 -2.67 -11.77
CA LYS A 146 28.61 -2.50 -10.30
C LYS A 146 27.35 -2.86 -9.51
N TRP A 147 26.23 -3.13 -10.17
CA TRP A 147 24.95 -3.41 -9.52
C TRP A 147 24.62 -4.89 -9.60
N LYS A 148 24.38 -5.49 -8.42
CA LYS A 148 23.87 -6.86 -8.29
C LYS A 148 22.35 -6.78 -8.14
N PHE A 149 21.61 -7.14 -9.18
CA PHE A 149 20.15 -7.25 -9.11
C PHE A 149 19.76 -8.73 -9.20
N SER A 150 19.09 -9.24 -8.17
CA SER A 150 18.38 -10.51 -8.31
C SER A 150 17.04 -10.25 -8.98
N LEU A 151 16.75 -10.99 -10.05
CA LEU A 151 15.46 -10.90 -10.73
C LEU A 151 14.32 -11.48 -9.88
N ASN A 152 14.66 -12.33 -8.91
CA ASN A 152 13.70 -12.95 -7.99
C ASN A 152 14.17 -12.73 -6.55
N ASN A 153 13.67 -11.67 -5.90
CA ASN A 153 13.99 -11.31 -4.52
C ASN A 153 13.20 -12.11 -3.48
N GLY A 154 12.38 -13.08 -3.91
CA GLY A 154 11.56 -13.90 -3.02
C GLY A 154 10.07 -13.86 -3.37
N PRO A 155 9.20 -14.33 -2.44
CA PRO A 155 7.75 -14.33 -2.64
C PRO A 155 7.21 -12.93 -2.90
N PHE A 156 6.06 -12.84 -3.57
CA PHE A 156 5.42 -11.57 -3.90
C PHE A 156 5.03 -10.84 -2.62
N ASN A 157 5.56 -9.62 -2.45
CA ASN A 157 5.38 -8.85 -1.23
C ASN A 157 4.13 -7.96 -1.32
N ILE A 158 3.55 -7.60 -0.17
CA ILE A 158 2.44 -6.65 -0.10
C ILE A 158 2.84 -5.25 -0.59
N LYS A 159 4.10 -4.85 -0.39
CA LYS A 159 4.66 -3.59 -0.92
C LYS A 159 4.75 -3.57 -2.45
N GLU A 160 5.05 -4.73 -3.04
CA GLU A 160 5.11 -4.88 -4.49
C GLU A 160 3.70 -4.84 -5.10
N HIS A 161 2.73 -5.46 -4.42
CA HIS A 161 1.32 -5.40 -4.80
C HIS A 161 0.77 -3.98 -4.73
N SER A 162 1.00 -3.26 -3.63
CA SER A 162 0.52 -1.89 -3.47
C SER A 162 1.10 -0.94 -4.51
N LEU A 163 2.38 -1.12 -4.88
CA LEU A 163 3.01 -0.34 -5.93
C LEU A 163 2.34 -0.55 -7.30
N ILE A 164 2.02 -1.81 -7.66
CA ILE A 164 1.30 -2.09 -8.91
C ILE A 164 -0.11 -1.48 -8.88
N THR A 165 -0.79 -1.56 -7.74
CA THR A 165 -2.12 -0.94 -7.56
C THR A 165 -2.05 0.57 -7.72
N ALA A 166 -1.05 1.24 -7.15
CA ALA A 166 -0.86 2.68 -7.33
C ALA A 166 -0.66 3.05 -8.81
N MET A 167 0.14 2.27 -9.55
CA MET A 167 0.31 2.46 -11.00
C MET A 167 -1.01 2.29 -11.76
N LEU A 168 -1.86 1.34 -11.37
CA LEU A 168 -3.15 1.11 -12.03
C LEU A 168 -4.14 2.24 -11.76
N ILE A 169 -4.24 2.71 -10.51
CA ILE A 169 -5.16 3.80 -10.13
C ILE A 169 -4.79 5.08 -10.90
N ALA A 170 -3.50 5.41 -10.98
CA ALA A 170 -3.01 6.57 -11.73
C ALA A 170 -3.31 6.54 -13.24
N ASN A 171 -3.56 5.35 -13.80
CA ASN A 171 -3.81 5.13 -15.22
C ASN A 171 -5.24 4.66 -15.54
N ALA A 172 -6.14 4.65 -14.55
CA ALA A 172 -7.51 4.18 -14.73
C ALA A 172 -8.28 5.06 -15.73
N ASP A 173 -8.03 6.37 -15.70
CA ASP A 173 -8.75 7.35 -16.51
C ASP A 173 -8.02 7.70 -17.81
N THR A 174 -8.81 8.00 -18.85
CA THR A 174 -8.34 8.46 -20.15
C THR A 174 -7.86 9.91 -20.07
N ALA A 175 -6.85 10.28 -20.87
CA ALA A 175 -6.24 11.61 -20.77
C ALA A 175 -7.19 12.66 -21.32
N TYR A 176 -7.50 13.68 -20.53
CA TYR A 176 -8.42 14.75 -20.95
C TYR A 176 -7.94 15.46 -22.24
N ALA A 177 -6.61 15.59 -22.39
CA ALA A 177 -5.96 16.10 -23.58
C ALA A 177 -6.39 15.39 -24.88
N ILE A 178 -6.77 14.12 -24.83
CA ILE A 178 -7.23 13.36 -25.99
C ILE A 178 -8.55 13.95 -26.53
N TYR A 179 -9.52 14.27 -25.67
CA TYR A 179 -10.79 14.86 -26.13
C TYR A 179 -10.58 16.24 -26.76
N GLN A 180 -9.63 17.01 -26.23
CA GLN A 180 -9.31 18.34 -26.76
C GLN A 180 -8.69 18.23 -28.16
N ILE A 181 -7.73 17.32 -28.37
CA ILE A 181 -7.17 17.06 -29.70
C ILE A 181 -8.26 16.57 -30.66
N THR A 182 -9.11 15.63 -30.24
CA THR A 182 -10.20 15.11 -31.07
C THR A 182 -11.22 16.20 -31.42
N ALA A 183 -11.56 17.09 -30.47
CA ALA A 183 -12.45 18.22 -30.75
C ALA A 183 -11.83 19.20 -31.75
N LEU A 184 -10.54 19.51 -31.64
CA LEU A 184 -9.85 20.37 -32.62
C LEU A 184 -9.88 19.77 -34.03
N GLN A 185 -9.62 18.47 -34.15
CA GLN A 185 -9.65 17.79 -35.44
C GLN A 185 -11.05 17.73 -36.07
N ILE A 186 -12.10 17.51 -35.26
CA ILE A 186 -13.47 17.38 -35.76
C ILE A 186 -14.11 18.74 -36.07
N PHE A 187 -13.91 19.75 -35.23
CA PHE A 187 -14.59 21.05 -35.37
C PHE A 187 -13.82 22.08 -36.20
N PHE A 188 -12.49 22.02 -36.21
CA PHE A 188 -11.64 23.01 -36.89
C PHE A 188 -10.88 22.45 -38.09
N GLU A 189 -11.01 21.14 -38.39
CA GLU A 189 -10.39 20.45 -39.53
C GLU A 189 -8.86 20.63 -39.63
N GLU A 190 -8.20 21.02 -38.54
CA GLU A 190 -6.77 21.26 -38.45
C GLU A 190 -6.01 19.94 -38.20
N PRO A 191 -5.14 19.50 -39.13
CA PRO A 191 -4.39 18.26 -38.97
C PRO A 191 -3.22 18.45 -38.00
N ILE A 192 -3.42 18.05 -36.75
CA ILE A 192 -2.35 18.01 -35.74
C ILE A 192 -1.43 16.83 -36.03
N SER A 193 -0.11 17.09 -36.10
CA SER A 193 0.89 16.02 -36.24
C SER A 193 0.86 15.06 -35.04
N PHE A 194 1.08 13.77 -35.30
CA PHE A 194 1.09 12.74 -34.25
C PHE A 194 2.08 13.05 -33.12
N ALA A 195 3.28 13.53 -33.47
CA ALA A 195 4.29 13.90 -32.50
C ALA A 195 3.84 15.06 -31.61
N ALA A 196 3.23 16.11 -32.17
CA ALA A 196 2.71 17.23 -31.39
C ALA A 196 1.58 16.80 -30.45
N GLY A 197 0.67 15.94 -30.92
CA GLY A 197 -0.39 15.37 -30.09
C GLY A 197 0.17 14.52 -28.94
N LEU A 198 1.18 13.68 -29.21
CA LEU A 198 1.83 12.86 -28.20
C LEU A 198 2.49 13.70 -27.11
N PHE A 199 3.31 14.71 -27.49
CA PHE A 199 3.96 15.59 -26.52
C PHE A 199 2.96 16.42 -25.72
N PHE A 200 1.85 16.84 -26.33
CA PHE A 200 0.77 17.54 -25.63
C PHE A 200 0.12 16.67 -24.55
N VAL A 201 -0.23 15.42 -24.89
CA VAL A 201 -0.82 14.47 -23.94
C VAL A 201 0.14 14.15 -22.80
N ILE A 202 1.42 13.89 -23.10
CA ILE A 202 2.44 13.60 -22.07
C ILE A 202 2.60 14.80 -21.14
N SER A 203 2.74 16.02 -21.68
CA SER A 203 2.91 17.23 -20.88
C SER A 203 1.73 17.48 -19.96
N SER A 204 0.49 17.32 -20.46
CA SER A 204 -0.72 17.46 -19.65
C SER A 204 -0.75 16.47 -18.47
N ARG A 205 -0.34 15.22 -18.70
CA ARG A 205 -0.27 14.21 -17.64
C ARG A 205 0.82 14.51 -16.63
N MET A 206 2.00 14.96 -17.07
CA MET A 206 3.08 15.33 -16.16
C MET A 206 2.72 16.54 -15.29
N ILE A 207 2.02 17.53 -15.84
CA ILE A 207 1.50 18.66 -15.07
C ILE A 207 0.50 18.17 -14.02
N GLY A 208 -0.39 17.24 -14.40
CA GLY A 208 -1.35 16.63 -13.47
C GLY A 208 -0.66 15.99 -12.26
N PHE A 209 0.33 15.13 -12.50
CA PHE A 209 1.12 14.52 -11.42
C PHE A 209 1.90 15.55 -10.60
N GLY A 210 2.48 16.56 -11.25
CA GLY A 210 3.22 17.62 -10.56
C GLY A 210 2.36 18.51 -9.66
N MET A 211 1.10 18.74 -10.02
CA MET A 211 0.16 19.56 -9.24
C MET A 211 -0.56 18.78 -8.14
N ALA A 212 -0.86 17.49 -8.35
CA ALA A 212 -1.59 16.67 -7.38
C ALA A 212 -0.80 16.44 -6.08
N GLY A 213 0.53 16.56 -6.12
CA GLY A 213 1.38 16.22 -4.98
C GLY A 213 1.27 14.74 -4.57
N GLU A 214 0.75 13.90 -5.48
CA GLU A 214 0.77 12.43 -5.38
C GLU A 214 2.20 11.88 -5.56
#